data_AF-X1PNV3-F1
#
_entry.id   AF-X1PNV3-F1
#
_cell.length_a   1.000
_cell.length_b   1.000
_cell.length_c   1.000
_cell.angle_alpha   90.00
_cell.angle_beta   90.00
_cell.angle_gamma   90.00
#
_symmetry.space_group_name_H-M   'P 1'
#
loop_
_entity.id
_entity.type
_entity.pdbx_description
1 polymer ?
#
loop_
_entity_poly.entity_id
_entity_poly.type
_entity_poly.pdbx_seq_one_letter_code
_entity_poly.pdbx_strand_id
1 'polypeptide(L)' 'PGSAGSDAHTPYEIGNAYVEMPEFNGRDDFLRCLEKGKVFGHRTNPLVHFNSVWTRVKSNLK' A
#
# COMPACT_ATOMS: atom_id res chain seq x y z
N PRO A 1 -3.27 -17.33 -0.83
CA PRO A 1 -3.85 -16.05 -0.36
C PRO A 1 -2.90 -14.88 -0.62
N GLY A 2 -3.43 -13.77 -1.17
CA GLY A 2 -2.69 -12.51 -1.34
C GLY A 2 -3.08 -11.49 -0.27
N SER A 3 -2.22 -10.52 -0.02
CA SER A 3 -2.48 -9.41 0.90
C SER A 3 -2.17 -8.07 0.23
N ALA A 4 -2.59 -6.98 0.87
CA ALA A 4 -2.25 -5.62 0.48
C ALA A 4 -1.90 -4.81 1.73
N GLY A 5 -0.94 -3.90 1.58
CA GLY A 5 -0.52 -2.98 2.62
C GLY A 5 -0.18 -1.64 2.00
N SER A 6 -0.62 -0.56 2.64
CA SER A 6 -0.40 0.81 2.19
C SER A 6 1.04 1.29 2.34
N ASP A 7 1.86 0.59 3.15
CA ASP A 7 3.21 1.02 3.53
C ASP A 7 3.25 2.50 3.94
N ALA A 8 2.30 2.88 4.79
CA ALA A 8 2.06 4.27 5.17
C ALA A 8 3.21 4.81 6.04
N HIS A 9 3.87 5.86 5.55
CA HIS A 9 4.91 6.61 6.28
C HIS A 9 4.35 7.94 6.82
N THR A 10 3.16 8.34 6.38
CA THR A 10 2.42 9.52 6.80
C THR A 10 0.94 9.19 7.06
N PRO A 11 0.21 9.96 7.90
CA PRO A 11 -1.19 9.66 8.23
C PRO A 11 -2.13 9.61 7.01
N TYR A 12 -1.84 10.38 5.97
CA TYR A 12 -2.63 10.41 4.73
C TYR A 12 -2.47 9.16 3.87
N GLU A 13 -1.45 8.34 4.13
CA GLU A 13 -1.21 7.09 3.42
C GLU A 13 -1.93 5.89 4.06
N ILE A 14 -2.48 6.06 5.28
CA ILE A 14 -3.24 5.00 5.94
C ILE A 14 -4.45 4.64 5.08
N GLY A 15 -4.55 3.37 4.71
CA GLY A 15 -5.64 2.88 3.86
C GLY A 15 -5.47 3.17 2.37
N ASN A 16 -4.30 3.66 1.91
CA ASN A 16 -4.05 3.78 0.47
C ASN A 16 -4.05 2.44 -0.27
N ALA A 17 -3.79 1.34 0.42
CA ALA A 17 -3.98 -0.02 -0.07
C ALA A 17 -4.48 -0.90 1.07
N TYR A 18 -5.49 -1.72 0.77
CA TYR A 18 -6.18 -2.58 1.73
C TYR A 18 -6.83 -3.78 1.01
N VAL A 19 -7.23 -4.79 1.78
CA VAL A 19 -8.00 -5.93 1.26
C VAL A 19 -9.41 -5.82 1.82
N GLU A 20 -10.40 -5.79 0.93
CA GLU A 20 -11.80 -5.94 1.31
C GLU A 20 -12.14 -7.44 1.31
N MET A 21 -12.68 -7.94 2.41
CA MET A 21 -13.05 -9.34 2.56
C MET A 21 -14.22 -9.49 3.54
N PRO A 22 -14.91 -10.64 3.56
CA PRO A 22 -15.99 -10.90 4.51
C PRO A 22 -15.54 -10.78 5.97
N GLU A 23 -16.49 -10.50 6.86
CA GLU A 23 -16.25 -10.52 8.30
C GLU A 23 -15.71 -11.88 8.76
N PHE A 24 -14.85 -11.84 9.77
CA PHE A 24 -14.23 -13.01 10.37
C PHE A 24 -14.11 -12.78 11.89
N ASN A 25 -14.13 -13.86 12.64
CA ASN A 25 -14.05 -13.91 14.09
C ASN A 25 -13.11 -15.06 14.51
N GLY A 26 -11.82 -14.86 14.25
CA GLY A 26 -10.79 -15.84 14.55
C GLY A 26 -9.66 -15.88 13.53
N ARG A 27 -8.66 -16.71 13.80
CA ARG A 27 -7.53 -16.93 12.88
C ARG A 27 -7.91 -17.86 11.72
N ASP A 28 -8.69 -18.89 12.02
CA ASP A 28 -8.97 -19.98 11.07
C ASP A 28 -9.93 -19.54 9.96
N ASP A 29 -10.89 -18.69 10.30
CA ASP A 29 -11.81 -18.09 9.34
C ASP A 29 -11.23 -16.84 8.68
N PHE A 30 -10.32 -16.11 9.33
CA PHE A 30 -9.56 -15.03 8.68
C PHE A 30 -8.89 -15.47 7.38
N LEU A 31 -8.16 -16.59 7.38
CA LEU A 31 -7.48 -17.07 6.18
C LEU A 31 -8.48 -17.46 5.07
N ARG A 32 -9.62 -18.06 5.44
CA ARG A 32 -10.69 -18.42 4.50
C ARG A 32 -11.39 -17.19 3.91
N CYS A 33 -11.59 -16.15 4.72
CA CYS A 33 -12.14 -14.88 4.27
C CYS A 33 -11.13 -14.14 3.38
N LEU A 34 -9.84 -14.16 3.74
CA LEU A 34 -8.75 -13.53 2.99
C LEU A 34 -8.58 -14.14 1.60
N GLU A 35 -8.76 -15.45 1.44
CA GLU A 35 -8.76 -16.10 0.12
C GLU A 35 -9.85 -15.56 -0.82
N LYS A 36 -10.96 -15.06 -0.27
CA LYS A 36 -12.06 -14.44 -1.02
C LYS A 36 -11.89 -12.93 -1.15
N GLY A 37 -10.86 -12.36 -0.52
CA GLY A 37 -10.62 -10.93 -0.46
C GLY A 37 -10.18 -10.35 -1.79
N LYS A 38 -10.52 -9.08 -2.03
CA LYS A 38 -10.08 -8.31 -3.19
C LYS A 38 -9.16 -7.19 -2.73
N VAL A 39 -8.04 -7.03 -3.44
CA VAL A 39 -7.08 -5.96 -3.20
C VAL A 39 -7.62 -4.66 -3.80
N PHE A 40 -7.69 -3.63 -2.97
CA PHE A 40 -8.00 -2.26 -3.36
C PHE A 40 -6.84 -1.35 -2.99
N GLY A 41 -6.72 -0.25 -3.73
CA GLY A 41 -5.78 0.79 -3.40
C GLY A 41 -5.54 1.75 -4.55
N HIS A 42 -5.01 2.91 -4.22
CA HIS A 42 -4.56 3.89 -5.18
C HIS A 42 -3.07 3.68 -5.44
N ARG A 43 -2.69 3.57 -6.71
CA ARG A 43 -1.27 3.68 -7.06
C ARG A 43 -0.83 5.11 -6.79
N THR A 44 0.10 5.27 -5.87
CA THR A 44 0.78 6.56 -5.66
C THR A 44 1.34 7.01 -7.00
N ASN A 45 0.99 8.22 -7.40
CA ASN A 45 1.39 8.77 -8.69
C ASN A 45 2.94 8.75 -8.77
N PRO A 46 3.56 8.12 -9.79
CA PRO A 46 5.02 8.02 -9.90
C PRO A 46 5.73 9.39 -9.92
N LEU A 47 4.98 10.49 -10.10
CA LEU A 47 5.47 11.86 -9.92
C LEU A 47 6.01 12.16 -8.51
N VAL A 48 5.61 11.46 -7.45
CA VAL A 48 6.21 11.66 -6.12
C VAL A 48 7.70 11.28 -6.08
N HIS A 49 8.13 10.38 -6.98
CA HIS A 49 9.54 10.00 -7.11
C HIS A 49 10.37 11.01 -7.93
N PHE A 50 9.74 11.95 -8.66
CA PHE A 50 10.50 13.00 -9.37
C PHE A 50 11.26 13.90 -8.40
N ASN A 51 10.70 14.18 -7.23
CA ASN A 51 11.42 14.92 -6.17
C ASN A 51 12.66 14.16 -5.70
N SER A 52 12.56 12.84 -5.52
CA SER A 52 13.67 11.99 -5.12
C SER A 52 14.77 11.93 -6.20
N VAL A 53 14.38 11.84 -7.47
CA VAL A 53 15.32 11.88 -8.61
C VAL A 53 15.97 13.25 -8.75
N TRP A 54 15.21 14.34 -8.62
CA TRP A 54 15.74 15.70 -8.73
C TRP A 54 16.71 16.04 -7.60
N THR A 55 16.44 15.56 -6.39
CA THR A 55 17.36 15.70 -5.25
C THR A 55 18.68 14.97 -5.50
N ARG A 56 18.63 13.77 -6.09
CA ARG A 56 19.82 12.99 -6.48
C ARG A 56 20.60 13.64 -7.63
N VAL A 57 19.93 14.26 -8.60
CA VAL A 57 20.60 15.01 -9.68
C VAL A 57 21.27 16.26 -9.14
N LYS A 58 20.59 17.01 -8.27
CA LYS A 58 21.15 18.22 -7.64
C LYS A 58 22.38 17.94 -6.79
N SER A 59 22.45 16.79 -6.10
CA SER A 59 23.63 16.44 -5.31
C SER A 59 24.85 16.06 -6.16
N ASN A 60 24.66 15.63 -7.42
CA ASN A 60 25.75 15.30 -8.35
C ASN A 60 26.24 16.51 -9.17
N LEU A 61 25.50 17.62 -9.16
CA LEU A 61 25.87 18.86 -9.83
C LEU A 61 26.66 19.83 -8.94
N LYS A 62 26.97 19.42 -7.70
CA LYS A 62 27.78 20.18 -6.75
C LYS A 62 29.18 19.59 -6.68
#